data_AF-A0A6A1VIX4-F1
#
_entry.id   AF-A0A6A1VIX4-F1
#
_cell.length_a   1.000
_cell.length_b   1.000
_cell.length_c   1.000
_cell.angle_alpha   90.00
_cell.angle_beta   90.00
_cell.angle_gamma   90.00
#
_symmetry.space_group_name_H-M   'P 1'
#
loop_
_entity.id
_entity.type
_entity.pdbx_description
1 polymer ?
#
loop_
_entity_poly.entity_id
_entity_poly.type
_entity_poly.pdbx_seq_one_letter_code
_entity_poly.pdbx_strand_id
1 'polypeptide(L)'
;MAHTGLGTDAVEGIVLNLPLLKEKRLSVEGFSRMTKLRILKIGTISVVRNFSEVYDMLRTMEWLGDPLKSLSTNQLRIMELCGYPLGNLPTNLQLDNLIKLSMQYSSIRKLWEGTKSLSNLKGIDLRWSEHLIEIPDLSGAPNLERLNLEGCKNLTKVHPDIGVHKRLKELILGDCKSLESLSEEINLESVKVINLRDCSRFKKFPDIVGNMTSLEHLLLDGTAIKELPASLKSLSRLSELTLKYCKNLSVLPSVICGLSSLRVLYVSGCKRLEKFPDLSNMECLQDFQAEGTAIAQLPSPSLFPKNIKRIVVRGYKDFPLDSGDLASSMCPCQKEAQSSSMCHISTFGRHHIFRCLLY
;
A
#
# COMPACT_ATOMS: atom_id res chain seq x y z
N MET A 1 -39.03 16.10 9.69
CA MET A 1 -39.57 15.47 10.92
C MET A 1 -38.67 14.30 11.26
N ALA A 2 -38.10 14.26 12.46
CA ALA A 2 -37.20 13.18 12.86
C ALA A 2 -38.04 11.96 13.23
N HIS A 3 -38.14 10.98 12.33
CA HIS A 3 -38.55 9.64 12.73
C HIS A 3 -37.41 9.06 13.57
N THR A 4 -37.52 9.19 14.89
CA THR A 4 -36.74 8.42 15.85
C THR A 4 -37.24 6.97 15.80
N GLY A 5 -36.86 6.24 14.75
CA GLY A 5 -37.09 4.81 14.69
C GLY A 5 -36.33 4.16 15.84
N LEU A 6 -37.05 3.50 16.75
CA LEU A 6 -36.48 2.93 17.97
C LEU A 6 -35.53 1.74 17.73
N GLY A 7 -35.30 1.34 16.47
CA GLY A 7 -34.64 0.09 16.12
C GLY A 7 -35.47 -1.13 16.51
N THR A 8 -35.39 -2.19 15.72
CA THR A 8 -36.05 -3.46 16.04
C THR A 8 -35.05 -4.60 15.91
N ASP A 9 -35.30 -5.70 16.61
CA ASP A 9 -34.48 -6.91 16.56
C ASP A 9 -34.53 -7.61 15.19
N ALA A 10 -35.54 -7.31 14.36
CA ALA A 10 -35.65 -7.78 12.98
C ALA A 10 -34.62 -7.16 12.01
N VAL A 11 -33.92 -6.09 12.40
CA VAL A 11 -32.95 -5.42 11.51
C VAL A 11 -31.65 -6.20 11.45
N GLU A 12 -31.36 -6.80 10.30
CA GLU A 12 -30.10 -7.50 10.04
C GLU A 12 -29.05 -6.67 9.28
N GLY A 13 -29.44 -5.56 8.66
CA GLY A 13 -28.54 -4.76 7.84
C GLY A 13 -28.90 -3.29 7.81
N ILE A 14 -27.88 -2.44 7.92
CA ILE A 14 -27.98 -0.99 7.79
C ILE A 14 -26.96 -0.52 6.77
N VAL A 15 -27.43 0.22 5.77
CA VAL A 15 -26.59 0.90 4.79
C VAL A 15 -27.05 2.34 4.71
N LEU A 16 -26.26 3.22 5.31
CA LEU A 16 -26.51 4.66 5.34
C LEU A 16 -25.54 5.34 4.38
N ASN A 17 -26.03 5.56 3.17
CA ASN A 17 -25.33 6.31 2.14
C ASN A 17 -25.61 7.81 2.35
N LEU A 18 -24.99 8.40 3.37
CA LEU A 18 -25.24 9.79 3.75
C LEU A 18 -24.44 10.75 2.84
N PRO A 19 -25.08 11.57 2.00
CA PRO A 19 -24.43 12.74 1.42
C PRO A 19 -24.23 13.78 2.53
N LEU A 20 -22.98 14.16 2.73
CA LEU A 20 -22.55 15.10 3.75
C LEU A 20 -23.13 16.48 3.47
N LEU A 21 -24.01 16.94 4.37
CA LEU A 21 -24.15 18.32 4.86
C LEU A 21 -25.54 18.62 5.45
N LYS A 22 -26.55 17.75 5.25
CA LYS A 22 -27.89 18.04 5.77
C LYS A 22 -28.68 16.78 6.13
N GLU A 23 -28.34 16.08 7.21
CA GLU A 23 -29.38 15.42 8.00
C GLU A 23 -28.96 15.05 9.42
N LYS A 24 -29.95 15.13 10.32
CA LYS A 24 -29.83 15.14 11.77
C LYS A 24 -29.69 13.73 12.35
N ARG A 25 -28.72 13.57 13.25
CA ARG A 25 -28.68 12.63 14.40
C ARG A 25 -28.85 11.14 14.05
N LEU A 26 -27.75 10.39 14.07
CA LEU A 26 -27.81 8.94 14.28
C LEU A 26 -28.31 8.70 15.72
N SER A 27 -29.51 8.11 15.87
CA SER A 27 -30.02 7.79 17.21
C SER A 27 -29.23 6.62 17.80
N VAL A 28 -28.38 6.90 18.78
CA VAL A 28 -27.61 5.90 19.53
C VAL A 28 -28.53 4.87 20.19
N GLU A 29 -29.70 5.29 20.68
CA GLU A 29 -30.68 4.38 21.31
C GLU A 29 -31.24 3.35 20.34
N GLY A 30 -31.38 3.69 19.05
CA GLY A 30 -31.90 2.77 18.03
C GLY A 30 -31.01 1.54 17.83
N PHE A 31 -29.69 1.72 17.85
CA PHE A 31 -28.71 0.63 17.68
C PHE A 31 -28.74 -0.40 18.81
N SER A 32 -29.16 -0.01 20.02
CA SER A 32 -29.24 -0.92 21.17
C SER A 32 -30.25 -2.05 21.00
N ARG A 33 -31.30 -1.83 20.18
CA ARG A 33 -32.38 -2.80 19.92
C ARG A 33 -32.10 -3.71 18.72
N MET A 34 -31.08 -3.43 17.92
CA MET A 34 -30.77 -4.14 16.67
C MET A 34 -29.85 -5.34 16.95
N THR A 35 -30.30 -6.27 17.78
CA THR A 35 -29.48 -7.39 18.28
C THR A 35 -29.10 -8.41 17.21
N LYS A 36 -29.85 -8.48 16.10
CA LYS A 36 -29.56 -9.35 14.94
C LYS A 36 -28.77 -8.64 13.82
N LEU A 37 -28.21 -7.45 14.08
CA LEU A 37 -27.50 -6.70 13.05
C LEU A 37 -26.22 -7.44 12.60
N ARG A 38 -26.13 -7.70 11.29
CA ARG A 38 -25.02 -8.41 10.65
C ARG A 38 -24.20 -7.49 9.73
N ILE A 39 -24.82 -6.45 9.19
CA ILE A 39 -24.17 -5.51 8.28
C ILE A 39 -24.41 -4.09 8.80
N LEU A 40 -23.33 -3.36 9.02
CA LEU A 40 -23.37 -1.94 9.33
C LEU A 40 -22.46 -1.19 8.37
N LYS A 41 -23.07 -0.36 7.52
CA LYS A 41 -22.35 0.53 6.60
C LYS A 41 -22.82 1.95 6.82
N ILE A 42 -21.90 2.83 7.21
CA ILE A 42 -22.14 4.26 7.41
C ILE A 42 -21.08 5.05 6.66
N GLY A 43 -21.56 6.00 5.87
CA GLY A 43 -20.73 6.83 5.02
C GLY A 43 -20.52 6.18 3.66
N THR A 44 -20.69 6.98 2.62
CA THR A 44 -20.34 6.59 1.25
C THR A 44 -19.21 7.49 0.80
N ILE A 45 -18.19 6.88 0.20
CA ILE A 45 -17.38 7.57 -0.80
C ILE A 45 -18.26 7.62 -2.05
N SER A 46 -19.29 8.49 -2.06
CA SER A 46 -19.95 8.81 -3.32
C SER A 46 -18.86 9.32 -4.24
N VAL A 47 -18.90 8.92 -5.51
CA VAL A 47 -17.85 9.14 -6.52
C VAL A 47 -17.59 10.64 -6.73
N VAL A 48 -16.93 11.29 -5.78
CA VAL A 48 -16.45 12.65 -5.95
C VAL A 48 -15.20 12.53 -6.78
N ARG A 49 -15.14 13.29 -7.87
CA ARG A 49 -14.05 13.23 -8.85
C ARG A 49 -12.72 13.76 -8.30
N ASN A 50 -12.75 14.43 -7.15
CA ASN A 50 -11.60 15.05 -6.51
C ASN A 50 -11.34 14.44 -5.12
N PHE A 51 -10.19 13.77 -4.97
CA PHE A 51 -9.76 13.18 -3.70
C PHE A 51 -9.58 14.21 -2.58
N SER A 52 -9.15 15.44 -2.90
CA SER A 52 -8.92 16.48 -1.88
C SER A 52 -10.22 16.91 -1.21
N GLU A 53 -11.28 17.11 -2.01
CA GLU A 53 -12.59 17.52 -1.50
C GLU A 53 -13.23 16.43 -0.62
N VAL A 54 -13.11 15.15 -1.02
CA VAL A 54 -13.55 14.02 -0.20
C VAL A 54 -12.80 13.98 1.10
N TYR A 55 -11.48 14.14 1.03
CA TYR A 55 -10.62 14.06 2.19
C TYR A 55 -10.93 15.19 3.20
N ASP A 56 -11.05 16.42 2.73
CA ASP A 56 -11.40 17.57 3.59
C ASP A 56 -12.80 17.43 4.20
N MET A 57 -13.75 16.91 3.42
CA MET A 57 -15.11 16.63 3.87
C MET A 57 -15.17 15.49 4.90
N LEU A 58 -14.43 14.40 4.70
CA LEU A 58 -14.40 13.27 5.63
C LEU A 58 -13.67 13.61 6.92
N ARG A 59 -12.62 14.45 6.87
CA ARG A 59 -11.91 14.94 8.06
C ARG A 59 -12.76 15.88 8.92
N THR A 60 -13.70 16.59 8.30
CA THR A 60 -14.62 17.52 9.00
C THR A 60 -15.94 16.84 9.40
N MET A 61 -16.08 15.53 9.21
CA MET A 61 -17.25 14.79 9.68
C MET A 61 -17.32 14.76 11.20
N GLU A 62 -18.38 15.34 11.74
CA GLU A 62 -18.78 15.15 13.13
C GLU A 62 -19.95 14.17 13.19
N TRP A 63 -19.70 12.98 13.73
CA TRP A 63 -20.79 12.07 14.06
C TRP A 63 -21.45 12.57 15.35
N LEU A 64 -22.72 12.93 15.26
CA LEU A 64 -23.52 13.30 16.43
C LEU A 64 -23.92 12.03 17.19
N GLY A 65 -22.99 11.50 17.99
CA GLY A 65 -23.10 10.26 18.77
C GLY A 65 -22.24 9.13 18.24
N ASP A 66 -21.91 8.17 19.11
CA ASP A 66 -21.18 6.95 18.75
C ASP A 66 -22.15 5.76 18.69
N PRO A 67 -22.58 5.32 17.48
CA PRO A 67 -23.51 4.20 17.36
C PRO A 67 -22.90 2.88 17.85
N LEU A 68 -21.56 2.79 17.98
CA LEU A 68 -20.89 1.59 18.46
C LEU A 68 -20.97 1.43 19.98
N LYS A 69 -21.15 2.51 20.76
CA LYS A 69 -21.27 2.43 22.22
C LYS A 69 -22.49 1.63 22.68
N SER A 70 -23.60 1.78 21.96
CA SER A 70 -24.86 1.11 22.27
C SER A 70 -25.06 -0.17 21.48
N LEU A 71 -24.17 -0.49 20.54
CA LEU A 71 -24.28 -1.69 19.72
C LEU A 71 -24.05 -2.93 20.59
N SER A 72 -25.11 -3.69 20.81
CA SER A 72 -25.14 -4.87 21.69
C SER A 72 -25.04 -6.19 20.95
N THR A 73 -24.90 -6.18 19.62
CA THR A 73 -24.87 -7.40 18.80
C THR A 73 -23.48 -8.03 18.77
N ASN A 74 -23.46 -9.36 18.80
CA ASN A 74 -22.28 -10.16 18.47
C ASN A 74 -22.39 -10.80 17.07
N GLN A 75 -23.45 -10.50 16.31
CA GLN A 75 -23.72 -11.13 15.01
C GLN A 75 -23.08 -10.38 13.84
N LEU A 76 -22.46 -9.23 14.11
CA LEU A 76 -21.91 -8.34 13.10
C LEU A 76 -20.85 -9.06 12.27
N ARG A 77 -21.07 -9.09 10.95
CA ARG A 77 -20.19 -9.71 9.95
C ARG A 77 -19.44 -8.67 9.14
N ILE A 78 -20.06 -7.53 8.84
CA ILE A 78 -19.47 -6.47 8.03
C ILE A 78 -19.65 -5.14 8.75
N MET A 79 -18.55 -4.43 8.99
CA MET A 79 -18.54 -3.08 9.52
C MET A 79 -17.78 -2.17 8.55
N GLU A 80 -18.46 -1.20 7.96
CA GLU A 80 -17.87 -0.17 7.10
C GLU A 80 -18.26 1.22 7.63
N LEU A 81 -17.31 1.95 8.23
CA LEU A 81 -17.55 3.22 8.89
C LEU A 81 -16.55 4.25 8.35
N CYS A 82 -16.89 4.87 7.23
CA CYS A 82 -16.01 5.84 6.59
C CYS A 82 -16.02 7.17 7.37
N GLY A 83 -14.84 7.73 7.65
CA GLY A 83 -14.71 8.98 8.40
C GLY A 83 -15.11 8.82 9.88
N TYR A 84 -14.81 7.68 10.50
CA TYR A 84 -15.13 7.48 11.92
C TYR A 84 -14.32 8.49 12.78
N PRO A 85 -14.98 9.31 13.61
CA PRO A 85 -14.35 10.50 14.19
C PRO A 85 -13.62 10.24 15.51
N LEU A 86 -13.82 9.07 16.13
CA LEU A 86 -13.23 8.78 17.43
C LEU A 86 -11.85 8.13 17.29
N GLY A 87 -11.00 8.38 18.29
CA GLY A 87 -9.63 7.87 18.32
C GLY A 87 -9.51 6.36 18.48
N ASN A 88 -10.57 5.68 18.92
CA ASN A 88 -10.57 4.26 19.27
C ASN A 88 -11.99 3.67 19.20
N LEU A 89 -12.08 2.36 19.01
CA LEU A 89 -13.35 1.64 19.12
C LEU A 89 -13.77 1.49 20.59
N PRO A 90 -15.07 1.38 20.89
CA PRO A 90 -15.53 1.05 22.23
C PRO A 90 -14.96 -0.29 22.73
N THR A 91 -14.53 -0.33 24.00
CA THR A 91 -13.85 -1.51 24.58
C THR A 91 -14.75 -2.75 24.65
N ASN A 92 -16.04 -2.54 24.93
CA ASN A 92 -17.09 -3.57 25.02
C ASN A 92 -17.58 -4.09 23.66
N LEU A 93 -17.14 -3.49 22.55
CA LEU A 93 -17.55 -3.89 21.21
C LEU A 93 -17.12 -5.34 20.90
N GLN A 94 -18.11 -6.17 20.57
CA GLN A 94 -17.92 -7.57 20.18
C GLN A 94 -17.61 -7.65 18.68
N LEU A 95 -16.51 -8.30 18.32
CA LEU A 95 -16.00 -8.36 16.94
C LEU A 95 -15.78 -9.81 16.46
N ASP A 96 -16.15 -10.80 17.27
CA ASP A 96 -15.82 -12.22 17.13
C ASP A 96 -16.33 -12.85 15.82
N ASN A 97 -17.47 -12.35 15.36
CA ASN A 97 -18.11 -12.80 14.12
C ASN A 97 -17.75 -11.95 12.90
N LEU A 98 -16.96 -10.89 13.08
CA LEU A 98 -16.64 -9.95 12.02
C LEU A 98 -15.80 -10.62 10.94
N ILE A 99 -16.21 -10.44 9.68
CA ILE A 99 -15.53 -10.93 8.49
C ILE A 99 -14.74 -9.80 7.84
N LYS A 100 -15.29 -8.57 7.85
CA LYS A 100 -14.66 -7.39 7.25
C LYS A 100 -14.82 -6.18 8.17
N LEU A 101 -13.69 -5.51 8.43
CA LEU A 101 -13.62 -4.20 9.07
C LEU A 101 -13.09 -3.18 8.06
N SER A 102 -13.86 -2.13 7.79
CA SER A 102 -13.40 -0.98 7.00
C SER A 102 -13.70 0.30 7.75
N MET A 103 -12.68 1.09 8.03
CA MET A 103 -12.79 2.38 8.71
C MET A 103 -11.90 3.39 8.00
N GLN A 104 -12.13 3.57 6.70
CA GLN A 104 -11.33 4.44 5.84
C GLN A 104 -11.49 5.91 6.26
N TYR A 105 -10.42 6.70 6.14
CA TYR A 105 -10.40 8.13 6.46
C TYR A 105 -10.74 8.44 7.93
N SER A 106 -10.50 7.49 8.85
CA SER A 106 -10.89 7.66 10.25
C SER A 106 -9.87 8.44 11.06
N SER A 107 -10.33 9.00 12.17
CA SER A 107 -9.47 9.68 13.17
C SER A 107 -8.91 8.72 14.23
N ILE A 108 -8.96 7.41 13.94
CA ILE A 108 -8.48 6.35 14.82
C ILE A 108 -6.97 6.50 15.01
N ARG A 109 -6.56 6.54 16.27
CA ARG A 109 -5.17 6.47 16.71
C ARG A 109 -4.75 5.04 17.02
N LYS A 110 -5.67 4.27 17.60
CA LYS A 110 -5.53 2.86 17.94
C LYS A 110 -6.89 2.17 17.83
N LEU A 111 -6.96 1.01 17.18
CA LEU A 111 -8.22 0.30 16.96
C LEU A 111 -8.82 -0.26 18.27
N TRP A 112 -8.05 -1.09 18.99
CA TRP A 112 -8.41 -1.68 20.28
C TRP A 112 -7.15 -1.97 21.11
N GLU A 113 -7.36 -2.24 22.40
CA GLU A 113 -6.32 -2.70 23.33
C GLU A 113 -6.46 -4.20 23.62
N GLY A 114 -5.32 -4.84 23.88
CA GLY A 114 -5.23 -6.28 24.11
C GLY A 114 -5.56 -7.12 22.87
N THR A 115 -5.64 -8.43 23.08
CA THR A 115 -5.97 -9.40 22.03
C THR A 115 -7.48 -9.53 21.89
N LYS A 116 -7.99 -9.51 20.66
CA LYS A 116 -9.39 -9.79 20.33
C LYS A 116 -9.50 -11.13 19.60
N SER A 117 -10.50 -11.94 19.93
CA SER A 117 -10.83 -13.13 19.14
C SER A 117 -11.49 -12.69 17.84
N LEU A 118 -10.82 -12.87 16.70
CA LEU A 118 -11.23 -12.39 15.39
C LEU A 118 -11.17 -13.55 14.37
N SER A 119 -11.65 -14.73 14.78
CA SER A 119 -11.51 -15.98 14.02
C SER A 119 -12.13 -15.95 12.62
N ASN A 120 -13.12 -15.09 12.39
CA ASN A 120 -13.79 -14.96 11.09
C ASN A 120 -13.21 -13.83 10.22
N LEU A 121 -12.34 -12.98 10.77
CA LEU A 121 -11.90 -11.75 10.13
C LEU A 121 -10.97 -12.06 8.97
N LYS A 122 -11.33 -11.58 7.78
CA LYS A 122 -10.59 -11.77 6.53
C LYS A 122 -9.99 -10.48 6.00
N GLY A 123 -10.54 -9.32 6.33
CA GLY A 123 -10.08 -8.05 5.79
C GLY A 123 -10.18 -6.90 6.77
N ILE A 124 -9.09 -6.13 6.86
CA ILE A 124 -9.02 -4.84 7.56
C ILE A 124 -8.63 -3.77 6.54
N ASP A 125 -9.40 -2.69 6.47
CA ASP A 125 -9.13 -1.54 5.59
C ASP A 125 -9.26 -0.23 6.36
N LEU A 126 -8.12 0.37 6.72
CA LEU A 126 -7.99 1.63 7.46
C LEU A 126 -7.34 2.71 6.61
N ARG A 127 -7.38 2.61 5.28
CA ARG A 127 -6.71 3.56 4.41
C ARG A 127 -7.05 5.02 4.77
N TRP A 128 -6.10 5.91 4.63
CA TRP A 128 -6.20 7.34 4.92
C TRP A 128 -6.56 7.67 6.38
N SER A 129 -6.35 6.74 7.31
CA SER A 129 -6.46 7.01 8.76
C SER A 129 -5.18 7.64 9.28
N GLU A 130 -4.96 8.92 8.98
CA GLU A 130 -3.68 9.59 9.19
C GLU A 130 -3.22 9.66 10.65
N HIS A 131 -4.15 9.56 11.58
CA HIS A 131 -3.87 9.58 13.02
C HIS A 131 -3.44 8.23 13.57
N LEU A 132 -3.50 7.14 12.79
CA LEU A 132 -3.12 5.80 13.23
C LEU A 132 -1.61 5.75 13.50
N ILE A 133 -1.22 5.43 14.73
CA ILE A 133 0.19 5.42 15.15
C ILE A 133 0.76 3.99 15.17
N GLU A 134 -0.07 3.02 15.54
CA GLU A 134 0.28 1.61 15.65
C GLU A 134 -0.87 0.71 15.18
N ILE A 135 -0.52 -0.49 14.73
CA ILE A 135 -1.48 -1.55 14.41
C ILE A 135 -1.77 -2.31 15.72
N PRO A 136 -3.02 -2.69 15.99
CA PRO A 136 -3.33 -3.51 17.17
C PRO A 136 -2.72 -4.91 17.06
N ASP A 137 -2.75 -5.67 18.15
CA ASP A 137 -2.45 -7.10 18.12
C ASP A 137 -3.46 -7.83 17.20
N LEU A 138 -2.93 -8.47 16.16
CA LEU A 138 -3.69 -9.26 15.17
C LEU A 138 -3.56 -10.77 15.37
N SER A 139 -2.86 -11.25 16.41
CA SER A 139 -2.66 -12.69 16.68
C SER A 139 -3.98 -13.47 16.77
N GLY A 140 -5.06 -12.83 17.23
CA GLY A 140 -6.41 -13.40 17.28
C GLY A 140 -7.17 -13.43 15.94
N ALA A 141 -6.56 -12.99 14.82
CA ALA A 141 -7.15 -12.94 13.47
C ALA A 141 -6.47 -13.93 12.49
N PRO A 142 -6.49 -15.26 12.75
CA PRO A 142 -5.72 -16.25 11.98
C PRO A 142 -6.15 -16.37 10.51
N ASN A 143 -7.35 -15.89 10.16
CA ASN A 143 -7.93 -15.96 8.82
C ASN A 143 -7.79 -14.65 8.02
N LEU A 144 -7.00 -13.69 8.52
CA LEU A 144 -6.79 -12.42 7.83
C LEU A 144 -6.11 -12.65 6.47
N GLU A 145 -6.77 -12.18 5.40
CA GLU A 145 -6.31 -12.30 4.01
C GLU A 145 -5.81 -10.95 3.46
N ARG A 146 -6.33 -9.83 3.94
CA ARG A 146 -5.98 -8.48 3.46
C ARG A 146 -5.86 -7.47 4.59
N LEU A 147 -4.74 -6.77 4.64
CA LEU A 147 -4.51 -5.62 5.50
C LEU A 147 -4.17 -4.40 4.64
N ASN A 148 -5.06 -3.40 4.64
CA ASN A 148 -4.86 -2.14 3.93
C ASN A 148 -4.75 -0.96 4.90
N LEU A 149 -3.59 -0.32 4.90
CA LEU A 149 -3.19 0.80 5.74
C LEU A 149 -2.63 1.96 4.89
N GLU A 150 -2.94 1.99 3.60
CA GLU A 150 -2.47 3.04 2.67
C GLU A 150 -2.80 4.44 3.21
N GLY A 151 -1.86 5.38 3.18
CA GLY A 151 -2.08 6.76 3.61
C GLY A 151 -2.14 6.96 5.13
N CYS A 152 -1.80 5.95 5.95
CA CYS A 152 -1.65 6.10 7.40
C CYS A 152 -0.35 6.84 7.74
N LYS A 153 -0.34 8.18 7.57
CA LYS A 153 0.87 9.01 7.60
C LYS A 153 1.66 8.98 8.92
N ASN A 154 1.01 8.75 10.06
CA ASN A 154 1.67 8.68 11.37
C ASN A 154 2.07 7.25 11.79
N LEU A 155 1.78 6.24 10.97
CA LEU A 155 2.18 4.87 11.26
C LEU A 155 3.70 4.75 11.17
N THR A 156 4.35 4.40 12.28
CA THR A 156 5.83 4.35 12.33
C THR A 156 6.40 2.95 12.14
N LYS A 157 5.68 1.91 12.59
CA LYS A 157 6.11 0.50 12.60
C LYS A 157 4.93 -0.43 12.35
N VAL A 158 5.21 -1.62 11.83
CA VAL A 158 4.27 -2.74 11.70
C VAL A 158 4.76 -3.89 12.58
N HIS A 159 3.98 -4.35 13.55
CA HIS A 159 4.47 -5.34 14.53
C HIS A 159 4.95 -6.65 13.87
N PRO A 160 6.04 -7.30 14.36
CA PRO A 160 6.57 -8.55 13.79
C PRO A 160 5.56 -9.70 13.66
N ASP A 161 4.52 -9.71 14.50
CA ASP A 161 3.48 -10.75 14.50
C ASP A 161 2.69 -10.83 13.20
N ILE A 162 2.82 -9.85 12.30
CA ILE A 162 2.28 -9.96 10.95
C ILE A 162 2.82 -11.21 10.22
N GLY A 163 4.04 -11.66 10.55
CA GLY A 163 4.63 -12.91 10.06
C GLY A 163 3.92 -14.20 10.50
N VAL A 164 3.12 -14.16 11.56
CA VAL A 164 2.36 -15.33 12.04
C VAL A 164 1.15 -15.63 11.13
N HIS A 165 0.74 -14.67 10.30
CA HIS A 165 -0.48 -14.75 9.51
C HIS A 165 -0.30 -15.58 8.24
N LYS A 166 -0.48 -16.89 8.36
CA LYS A 166 -0.35 -17.87 7.26
C LYS A 166 -1.36 -17.73 6.12
N ARG A 167 -2.33 -16.81 6.21
CA ARG A 167 -3.37 -16.60 5.19
C ARG A 167 -3.34 -15.19 4.59
N LEU A 168 -2.47 -14.31 5.07
CA LEU A 168 -2.36 -12.96 4.55
C LEU A 168 -1.86 -13.02 3.11
N LYS A 169 -2.63 -12.44 2.17
CA LYS A 169 -2.33 -12.38 0.73
C LYS A 169 -1.87 -11.00 0.32
N GLU A 170 -2.39 -9.96 0.97
CA GLU A 170 -2.12 -8.57 0.60
C GLU A 170 -1.80 -7.72 1.83
N LEU A 171 -0.62 -7.09 1.80
CA LEU A 171 -0.17 -6.08 2.75
C LEU A 171 0.04 -4.76 2.02
N ILE A 172 -0.88 -3.81 2.22
CA ILE A 172 -0.88 -2.51 1.53
C ILE A 172 -0.58 -1.42 2.55
N LEU A 173 0.56 -0.75 2.37
CA LEU A 173 1.14 0.26 3.24
C LEU A 173 1.54 1.53 2.47
N GLY A 174 1.08 1.70 1.22
CA GLY A 174 1.46 2.84 0.38
C GLY A 174 1.20 4.18 1.06
N ASP A 175 2.00 5.21 0.78
CA ASP A 175 1.88 6.56 1.33
C ASP A 175 1.97 6.67 2.88
N CYS A 176 2.45 5.65 3.59
CA CYS A 176 2.76 5.73 5.02
C CYS A 176 4.05 6.52 5.26
N LYS A 177 3.97 7.87 5.25
CA LYS A 177 5.13 8.77 5.27
C LYS A 177 6.06 8.62 6.48
N SER A 178 5.54 8.21 7.63
CA SER A 178 6.33 8.01 8.85
C SER A 178 6.83 6.57 9.05
N LEU A 179 6.49 5.64 8.17
CA LEU A 179 6.87 4.24 8.31
C LEU A 179 8.39 4.08 8.09
N GLU A 180 9.10 3.61 9.11
CA GLU A 180 10.56 3.47 9.06
C GLU A 180 11.00 2.03 8.77
N SER A 181 10.27 1.06 9.30
CA SER A 181 10.51 -0.37 9.13
C SER A 181 9.23 -1.20 9.33
N LEU A 182 9.23 -2.44 8.84
CA LEU A 182 8.25 -3.45 9.24
C LEU A 182 8.72 -4.06 10.57
N SER A 183 9.69 -4.97 10.46
CA SER A 183 10.44 -5.61 11.55
C SER A 183 11.89 -5.78 11.08
N GLU A 184 12.76 -6.37 11.89
CA GLU A 184 14.10 -6.76 11.41
C GLU A 184 14.02 -7.97 10.47
N GLU A 185 13.16 -8.92 10.80
CA GLU A 185 12.94 -10.16 10.06
C GLU A 185 11.45 -10.36 9.75
N ILE A 186 11.14 -10.97 8.59
CA ILE A 186 9.76 -11.33 8.21
C ILE A 186 9.68 -12.76 7.65
N ASN A 187 8.57 -13.43 7.95
CA ASN A 187 8.14 -14.67 7.30
C ASN A 187 6.68 -14.56 6.86
N LEU A 188 6.41 -14.09 5.64
CA LEU A 188 5.06 -13.90 5.12
C LEU A 188 4.74 -14.94 4.02
N GLU A 189 4.61 -16.21 4.41
CA GLU A 189 4.57 -17.38 3.50
C GLU A 189 3.50 -17.29 2.39
N SER A 190 2.34 -16.69 2.70
CA SER A 190 1.18 -16.62 1.79
C SER A 190 1.00 -15.27 1.10
N VAL A 191 1.80 -14.25 1.45
CA VAL A 191 1.63 -12.90 0.91
C VAL A 191 2.02 -12.90 -0.55
N LYS A 192 1.14 -12.37 -1.40
CA LYS A 192 1.32 -12.19 -2.84
C LYS A 192 1.70 -10.77 -3.21
N VAL A 193 1.22 -9.78 -2.45
CA VAL A 193 1.45 -8.36 -2.71
C VAL A 193 1.93 -7.67 -1.45
N ILE A 194 3.09 -7.01 -1.54
CA ILE A 194 3.56 -6.02 -0.57
C ILE A 194 3.67 -4.69 -1.30
N ASN A 195 2.83 -3.73 -0.91
CA ASN A 195 2.88 -2.37 -1.45
C ASN A 195 3.37 -1.40 -0.36
N LEU A 196 4.56 -0.85 -0.56
CA LEU A 196 5.24 0.13 0.28
C LEU A 196 5.54 1.43 -0.49
N ARG A 197 4.83 1.67 -1.61
CA ARG A 197 5.05 2.85 -2.44
C ARG A 197 4.92 4.12 -1.62
N ASP A 198 5.77 5.10 -1.89
CA ASP A 198 5.73 6.44 -1.29
C ASP A 198 5.90 6.48 0.24
N CYS A 199 6.36 5.39 0.88
CA CYS A 199 6.84 5.35 2.26
C CYS A 199 8.22 6.00 2.38
N SER A 200 8.25 7.33 2.33
CA SER A 200 9.49 8.14 2.18
C SER A 200 10.51 8.01 3.31
N ARG A 201 10.15 7.43 4.46
CA ARG A 201 11.08 7.16 5.58
C ARG A 201 11.49 5.70 5.69
N PHE A 202 10.99 4.81 4.83
CA PHE A 202 11.30 3.39 4.85
C PHE A 202 12.71 3.15 4.31
N LYS A 203 13.66 2.77 5.17
CA LYS A 203 15.11 2.77 4.86
C LYS A 203 15.71 1.40 4.54
N LYS A 204 15.11 0.32 5.04
CA LYS A 204 15.61 -1.05 4.86
C LYS A 204 14.42 -1.99 4.71
N PHE A 205 14.48 -2.86 3.70
CA PHE A 205 13.57 -4.00 3.63
C PHE A 205 14.06 -5.10 4.59
N PRO A 206 13.18 -5.70 5.41
CA PRO A 206 13.56 -6.71 6.41
C PRO A 206 14.24 -7.92 5.80
N ASP A 207 15.03 -8.61 6.61
CA ASP A 207 15.59 -9.91 6.24
C ASP A 207 14.46 -10.95 6.19
N ILE A 208 14.45 -11.77 5.14
CA ILE A 208 13.45 -12.82 4.99
C ILE A 208 13.96 -14.07 5.70
N VAL A 209 13.25 -14.47 6.75
CA VAL A 209 13.49 -15.72 7.48
C VAL A 209 12.37 -16.69 7.15
N GLY A 210 12.70 -17.87 6.64
CA GLY A 210 11.70 -18.83 6.17
C GLY A 210 11.36 -18.72 4.68
N ASN A 211 10.15 -19.16 4.31
CA ASN A 211 9.82 -19.52 2.92
C ASN A 211 8.74 -18.61 2.31
N MET A 212 9.10 -17.35 2.00
CA MET A 212 8.23 -16.38 1.34
C MET A 212 8.08 -16.62 -0.18
N THR A 213 7.70 -17.84 -0.55
CA THR A 213 7.64 -18.25 -1.97
C THR A 213 6.40 -17.75 -2.69
N SER A 214 5.38 -17.25 -2.00
CA SER A 214 4.13 -16.79 -2.63
C SER A 214 4.16 -15.35 -3.15
N LEU A 215 5.18 -14.56 -2.81
CA LEU A 215 5.23 -13.14 -3.16
C LEU A 215 5.38 -12.96 -4.67
N GLU A 216 4.42 -12.27 -5.28
CA GLU A 216 4.35 -12.05 -6.73
C GLU A 216 4.68 -10.59 -7.09
N HIS A 217 4.32 -9.63 -6.22
CA HIS A 217 4.54 -8.19 -6.43
C HIS A 217 5.14 -7.52 -5.19
N LEU A 218 6.32 -6.90 -5.36
CA LEU A 218 6.99 -6.10 -4.34
C LEU A 218 7.18 -4.66 -4.86
N LEU A 219 6.40 -3.73 -4.32
CA LEU A 219 6.32 -2.35 -4.80
C LEU A 219 6.95 -1.42 -3.77
N LEU A 220 8.15 -0.92 -4.05
CA LEU A 220 9.00 -0.12 -3.15
C LEU A 220 9.26 1.30 -3.69
N ASP A 221 8.49 1.76 -4.68
CA ASP A 221 8.68 3.07 -5.30
C ASP A 221 8.66 4.20 -4.26
N GLY A 222 9.49 5.23 -4.41
CA GLY A 222 9.48 6.41 -3.55
C GLY A 222 9.94 6.16 -2.11
N THR A 223 10.49 4.99 -1.80
CA THR A 223 11.07 4.69 -0.48
C THR A 223 12.47 5.27 -0.31
N ALA A 224 12.97 5.31 0.94
CA ALA A 224 14.32 5.73 1.26
C ALA A 224 15.33 4.56 1.32
N ILE A 225 14.98 3.41 0.74
CA ILE A 225 15.84 2.22 0.70
C ILE A 225 17.20 2.55 0.10
N LYS A 226 18.25 2.04 0.75
CA LYS A 226 19.64 2.13 0.28
C LYS A 226 20.10 0.90 -0.48
N GLU A 227 19.64 -0.27 -0.02
CA GLU A 227 19.97 -1.57 -0.58
C GLU A 227 18.84 -2.57 -0.27
N LEU A 228 18.84 -3.68 -0.98
CA LEU A 228 17.94 -4.81 -0.75
C LEU A 228 18.68 -5.95 -0.03
N PRO A 229 18.01 -6.72 0.83
CA PRO A 229 18.67 -7.78 1.59
C PRO A 229 19.03 -8.98 0.70
N ALA A 230 20.12 -9.68 1.05
CA ALA A 230 20.56 -10.89 0.35
C ALA A 230 19.57 -12.06 0.47
N SER A 231 18.63 -11.99 1.42
CA SER A 231 17.56 -12.96 1.62
C SER A 231 16.45 -12.90 0.56
N LEU A 232 16.44 -11.87 -0.33
CA LEU A 232 15.50 -11.78 -1.46
C LEU A 232 15.55 -12.98 -2.41
N LYS A 233 16.67 -13.73 -2.48
CA LYS A 233 16.76 -14.96 -3.30
C LYS A 233 15.67 -15.99 -2.99
N SER A 234 15.05 -15.93 -1.81
CA SER A 234 13.97 -16.82 -1.40
C SER A 234 12.64 -16.57 -2.13
N LEU A 235 12.49 -15.41 -2.77
CA LEU A 235 11.25 -14.97 -3.43
C LEU A 235 11.09 -15.59 -4.82
N SER A 236 10.97 -16.91 -4.89
CA SER A 236 10.99 -17.67 -6.16
C SER A 236 9.86 -17.36 -7.13
N ARG A 237 8.72 -16.83 -6.67
CA ARG A 237 7.57 -16.42 -7.51
C ARG A 237 7.50 -14.91 -7.77
N LEU A 238 8.47 -14.13 -7.30
CA LEU A 238 8.45 -12.68 -7.50
C LEU A 238 8.47 -12.37 -9.00
N SER A 239 7.40 -11.74 -9.47
CA SER A 239 7.18 -11.44 -10.88
C SER A 239 7.39 -9.95 -11.19
N GLU A 240 7.17 -9.09 -10.21
CA GLU A 240 7.32 -7.64 -10.33
C GLU A 240 8.05 -7.07 -9.11
N LEU A 241 9.13 -6.34 -9.38
CA LEU A 241 9.88 -5.56 -8.41
C LEU A 241 10.01 -4.12 -8.92
N THR A 242 9.43 -3.17 -8.18
CA THR A 242 9.52 -1.74 -8.54
C THR A 242 10.19 -0.95 -7.41
N LEU A 243 11.18 -0.16 -7.77
CA LEU A 243 12.02 0.68 -6.91
C LEU A 243 12.12 2.10 -7.50
N LYS A 244 11.10 2.54 -8.23
CA LYS A 244 11.15 3.84 -8.92
C LYS A 244 11.29 4.97 -7.92
N TYR A 245 12.09 5.98 -8.22
CA TYR A 245 12.32 7.15 -7.37
C TYR A 245 12.90 6.84 -5.98
N CYS A 246 13.54 5.68 -5.79
CA CYS A 246 14.33 5.38 -4.59
C CYS A 246 15.65 6.16 -4.63
N LYS A 247 15.61 7.44 -4.25
CA LYS A 247 16.75 8.39 -4.37
C LYS A 247 18.01 7.96 -3.63
N ASN A 248 17.88 7.11 -2.60
CA ASN A 248 18.98 6.62 -1.78
C ASN A 248 19.56 5.27 -2.26
N LEU A 249 18.90 4.59 -3.20
CA LEU A 249 19.35 3.29 -3.71
C LEU A 249 20.64 3.50 -4.51
N SER A 250 21.75 2.97 -4.00
CA SER A 250 23.07 3.09 -4.64
C SER A 250 23.53 1.79 -5.31
N VAL A 251 23.03 0.65 -4.85
CA VAL A 251 23.40 -0.67 -5.35
C VAL A 251 22.16 -1.52 -5.55
N LEU A 252 22.12 -2.21 -6.69
CA LEU A 252 21.19 -3.30 -6.93
C LEU A 252 21.97 -4.62 -6.74
N PRO A 253 21.71 -5.40 -5.68
CA PRO A 253 22.53 -6.56 -5.34
C PRO A 253 22.40 -7.68 -6.38
N SER A 254 23.50 -8.39 -6.69
CA SER A 254 23.51 -9.50 -7.68
C SER A 254 22.54 -10.64 -7.34
N VAL A 255 22.04 -10.71 -6.11
CA VAL A 255 20.97 -11.62 -5.70
C VAL A 255 19.72 -11.50 -6.57
N ILE A 256 19.43 -10.32 -7.15
CA ILE A 256 18.27 -10.14 -8.03
C ILE A 256 18.35 -11.01 -9.28
N CYS A 257 19.56 -11.40 -9.70
CA CYS A 257 19.79 -12.25 -10.86
C CYS A 257 19.34 -13.70 -10.61
N GLY A 258 19.17 -14.09 -9.34
CA GLY A 258 18.62 -15.40 -8.94
C GLY A 258 17.09 -15.45 -8.90
N LEU A 259 16.39 -14.35 -9.17
CA LEU A 259 14.93 -14.29 -9.16
C LEU A 259 14.37 -14.86 -10.48
N SER A 260 14.26 -16.18 -10.56
CA SER A 260 13.91 -16.91 -11.79
C SER A 260 12.54 -16.58 -12.39
N SER A 261 11.60 -16.06 -11.60
CA SER A 261 10.26 -15.66 -12.05
C SER A 261 10.11 -14.18 -12.39
N LEU A 262 11.15 -13.35 -12.18
CA LEU A 262 11.01 -11.91 -12.31
C LEU A 262 10.79 -11.51 -13.77
N ARG A 263 9.66 -10.84 -14.03
CA ARG A 263 9.26 -10.36 -15.37
C ARG A 263 9.45 -8.86 -15.52
N VAL A 264 9.27 -8.11 -14.44
CA VAL A 264 9.29 -6.65 -14.42
C VAL A 264 10.25 -6.15 -13.35
N LEU A 265 11.20 -5.32 -13.77
CA LEU A 265 12.15 -4.65 -12.89
C LEU A 265 12.25 -3.16 -13.22
N TYR A 266 11.78 -2.31 -12.32
CA TYR A 266 11.82 -0.86 -12.50
C TYR A 266 12.68 -0.19 -11.43
N VAL A 267 13.68 0.59 -11.85
CA VAL A 267 14.61 1.36 -11.01
C VAL A 267 14.76 2.81 -11.50
N SER A 268 13.83 3.29 -12.33
CA SER A 268 13.84 4.67 -12.83
C SER A 268 13.80 5.69 -11.68
N GLY A 269 14.57 6.77 -11.74
CA GLY A 269 14.65 7.82 -10.73
C GLY A 269 15.57 7.50 -9.54
N CYS A 270 16.27 6.36 -9.56
CA CYS A 270 17.31 6.01 -8.58
C CYS A 270 18.60 6.79 -8.85
N LYS A 271 18.62 8.06 -8.43
CA LYS A 271 19.69 9.03 -8.71
C LYS A 271 21.09 8.70 -8.16
N ARG A 272 21.23 7.62 -7.37
CA ARG A 272 22.52 7.14 -6.83
C ARG A 272 22.94 5.79 -7.40
N LEU A 273 22.13 5.19 -8.25
CA LEU A 273 22.40 3.88 -8.83
C LEU A 273 23.34 4.03 -10.02
N GLU A 274 24.61 3.67 -9.82
CA GLU A 274 25.69 3.89 -10.79
C GLU A 274 25.95 2.69 -11.71
N LYS A 275 25.50 1.50 -11.31
CA LYS A 275 25.71 0.25 -12.06
C LYS A 275 24.56 -0.72 -11.87
N PHE A 276 24.36 -1.56 -12.88
CA PHE A 276 23.44 -2.70 -12.82
C PHE A 276 24.24 -4.00 -12.69
N PRO A 277 23.73 -5.02 -11.97
CA PRO A 277 24.30 -6.36 -12.02
C PRO A 277 24.06 -6.97 -13.41
N ASP A 278 24.75 -8.06 -13.73
CA ASP A 278 24.55 -8.80 -14.97
C ASP A 278 23.19 -9.51 -14.98
N LEU A 279 22.25 -9.01 -15.78
CA LEU A 279 20.88 -9.52 -15.87
C LEU A 279 20.74 -10.59 -16.97
N SER A 280 21.82 -10.98 -17.66
CA SER A 280 21.79 -11.87 -18.83
C SER A 280 21.14 -13.24 -18.54
N ASN A 281 21.27 -13.73 -17.31
CA ASN A 281 20.72 -15.01 -16.86
C ASN A 281 19.25 -14.95 -16.42
N MET A 282 18.61 -13.78 -16.44
CA MET A 282 17.21 -13.62 -16.02
C MET A 282 16.23 -13.96 -17.15
N GLU A 283 16.10 -15.24 -17.51
CA GLU A 283 15.34 -15.70 -18.69
C GLU A 283 13.88 -15.24 -18.75
N CYS A 284 13.25 -15.00 -17.58
CA CYS A 284 11.88 -14.52 -17.47
C CYS A 284 11.71 -13.01 -17.57
N LEU A 285 12.79 -12.22 -17.49
CA LEU A 285 12.72 -10.77 -17.48
C LEU A 285 12.25 -10.25 -18.84
N GLN A 286 11.11 -9.57 -18.84
CA GLN A 286 10.50 -9.04 -20.05
C GLN A 286 10.63 -7.52 -20.13
N ASP A 287 10.69 -6.84 -18.99
CA ASP A 287 10.58 -5.40 -18.91
C ASP A 287 11.55 -4.82 -17.89
N PHE A 288 12.46 -3.97 -18.37
CA PHE A 288 13.44 -3.28 -17.55
C PHE A 288 13.38 -1.77 -17.81
N GLN A 289 13.23 -0.98 -16.74
CA GLN A 289 13.27 0.48 -16.81
C GLN A 289 14.23 1.06 -15.78
N ALA A 290 15.12 1.94 -16.24
CA ALA A 290 16.16 2.59 -15.45
C ALA A 290 16.45 4.00 -15.97
N GLU A 291 15.42 4.81 -16.13
CA GLU A 291 15.53 6.22 -16.54
C GLU A 291 15.92 7.11 -15.36
N GLY A 292 16.74 8.14 -15.56
CA GLY A 292 17.16 9.05 -14.48
C GLY A 292 17.97 8.38 -13.36
N THR A 293 18.80 7.39 -13.73
CA THR A 293 19.80 6.78 -12.84
C THR A 293 21.15 7.51 -12.95
N ALA A 294 22.16 7.11 -12.16
CA ALA A 294 23.50 7.72 -12.18
C ALA A 294 24.54 6.93 -12.98
N ILE A 295 24.09 6.08 -13.91
CA ILE A 295 24.98 5.27 -14.72
C ILE A 295 25.92 6.14 -15.55
N ALA A 296 27.21 5.83 -15.46
CA ALA A 296 28.24 6.58 -16.17
C ALA A 296 28.31 6.24 -17.67
N GLN A 297 27.68 5.14 -18.11
CA GLN A 297 27.61 4.73 -19.51
C GLN A 297 26.39 3.84 -19.71
N LEU A 298 25.90 3.77 -20.95
CA LEU A 298 24.83 2.84 -21.29
C LEU A 298 25.34 1.39 -21.13
N PRO A 299 24.54 0.49 -20.53
CA PRO A 299 24.90 -0.91 -20.39
C PRO A 299 24.99 -1.60 -21.76
N SER A 300 25.95 -2.50 -21.92
CA SER A 300 26.06 -3.37 -23.09
C SER A 300 24.77 -4.18 -23.29
N PRO A 301 24.33 -4.45 -24.54
CA PRO A 301 23.18 -5.32 -24.79
C PRO A 301 23.34 -6.71 -24.18
N SER A 302 24.59 -7.18 -24.03
CA SER A 302 24.92 -8.47 -23.41
C SER A 302 24.61 -8.54 -21.91
N LEU A 303 24.36 -7.40 -21.25
CA LEU A 303 23.93 -7.33 -19.85
C LEU A 303 22.47 -7.81 -19.67
N PHE A 304 21.70 -7.92 -20.76
CA PHE A 304 20.28 -8.26 -20.72
C PHE A 304 20.00 -9.64 -21.30
N PRO A 305 18.92 -10.32 -20.87
CA PRO A 305 18.55 -11.62 -21.40
C PRO A 305 18.01 -11.49 -22.82
N LYS A 306 18.27 -12.50 -23.67
CA LYS A 306 17.89 -12.48 -25.10
C LYS A 306 16.37 -12.35 -25.34
N ASN A 307 15.56 -12.77 -24.38
CA ASN A 307 14.08 -12.78 -24.46
C ASN A 307 13.44 -11.48 -23.95
N ILE A 308 14.23 -10.47 -23.58
CA ILE A 308 13.71 -9.20 -23.07
C ILE A 308 12.90 -8.46 -24.15
N LYS A 309 11.72 -7.97 -23.77
CA LYS A 309 10.79 -7.29 -24.68
C LYS A 309 10.96 -5.78 -24.68
N ARG A 310 11.23 -5.21 -23.50
CA ARG A 310 11.36 -3.77 -23.31
C ARG A 310 12.55 -3.44 -22.42
N ILE A 311 13.40 -2.55 -22.92
CA ILE A 311 14.50 -1.93 -22.17
C ILE A 311 14.34 -0.43 -22.31
N VAL A 312 14.22 0.28 -21.20
CA VAL A 312 14.28 1.75 -21.18
C VAL A 312 15.36 2.17 -20.22
N VAL A 313 16.44 2.77 -20.73
CA VAL A 313 17.57 3.23 -19.92
C VAL A 313 17.93 4.64 -20.37
N ARG A 314 17.93 5.60 -19.44
CA ARG A 314 18.30 7.01 -19.64
C ARG A 314 18.98 7.54 -18.38
N GLY A 315 19.90 8.50 -18.48
CA GLY A 315 20.52 9.13 -17.30
C GLY A 315 22.04 9.29 -17.34
N TYR A 316 22.63 9.48 -18.53
CA TYR A 316 24.04 9.85 -18.62
C TYR A 316 24.26 11.29 -18.10
N LYS A 317 25.36 11.55 -17.40
CA LYS A 317 25.71 12.79 -16.68
C LYS A 317 25.87 14.08 -17.51
N ASP A 318 25.44 14.14 -18.78
CA ASP A 318 25.58 15.33 -19.65
C ASP A 318 24.30 16.18 -19.77
N PHE A 319 23.59 16.41 -18.68
CA PHE A 319 22.62 17.52 -18.62
C PHE A 319 23.02 18.50 -17.52
N PRO A 320 23.57 19.68 -17.86
CA PRO A 320 23.70 20.75 -16.90
C PRO A 320 22.29 21.25 -16.56
N LEU A 321 21.81 20.89 -15.37
CA LEU A 321 20.64 21.53 -14.77
C LEU A 321 21.09 22.89 -14.23
N ASP A 322 21.21 23.86 -15.12
CA ASP A 322 21.33 25.26 -14.76
C ASP A 322 20.03 25.98 -15.13
N SER A 323 19.17 26.18 -14.12
CA SER A 323 18.32 27.35 -13.96
C SER A 323 17.45 27.19 -12.71
N GLY A 324 17.88 27.88 -11.66
CA GLY A 324 17.05 28.76 -10.84
C GLY A 324 15.80 28.19 -10.17
N ASP A 325 15.88 28.07 -8.85
CA ASP A 325 14.83 28.37 -7.87
C ASP A 325 13.39 28.45 -8.37
N LEU A 326 12.59 27.45 -8.00
CA LEU A 326 11.21 27.63 -7.55
C LEU A 326 10.87 26.49 -6.57
N ALA A 327 11.26 26.68 -5.32
CA ALA A 327 10.73 25.92 -4.20
C ALA A 327 9.31 26.43 -3.88
N SER A 328 8.29 25.61 -4.11
CA SER A 328 7.16 25.35 -3.17
C SER A 328 6.05 24.55 -3.84
N SER A 329 5.62 23.50 -3.14
CA SER A 329 4.42 22.68 -3.34
C SER A 329 4.08 22.20 -4.76
N MET A 330 4.45 20.97 -5.10
CA MET A 330 3.62 20.01 -5.87
C MET A 330 4.34 18.65 -6.03
N CYS A 331 3.60 17.54 -5.96
CA CYS A 331 4.13 16.17 -6.07
C CYS A 331 4.70 15.88 -7.48
N PRO A 332 5.74 15.02 -7.64
CA PRO A 332 6.41 14.80 -8.93
C PRO A 332 5.63 13.99 -9.99
N CYS A 333 4.39 13.57 -9.75
CA CYS A 333 3.62 12.75 -10.70
C CYS A 333 2.80 13.57 -11.73
N GLN A 334 3.01 14.88 -11.87
CA GLN A 334 2.23 15.74 -12.78
C GLN A 334 3.05 16.67 -13.69
N LYS A 335 4.35 16.42 -13.91
CA LYS A 335 5.21 17.29 -14.76
C LYS A 335 5.97 16.57 -15.88
N GLU A 336 5.41 15.51 -16.49
CA GLU A 336 5.98 14.91 -17.70
C GLU A 336 5.10 15.18 -18.92
N ALA A 337 5.10 16.44 -19.35
CA ALA A 337 4.71 16.83 -20.70
C ALA A 337 5.52 18.07 -21.09
N GLN A 338 6.82 17.90 -21.34
CA GLN A 338 7.61 18.63 -22.34
C GLN A 338 9.10 18.26 -22.19
N SER A 339 9.73 17.95 -23.33
CA SER A 339 11.17 17.95 -23.54
C SER A 339 12.01 16.88 -22.80
N SER A 340 12.11 15.67 -23.37
CA SER A 340 13.37 14.91 -23.36
C SER A 340 13.41 13.90 -24.53
N SER A 341 14.54 13.87 -25.23
CA SER A 341 14.83 12.98 -26.36
C SER A 341 14.60 11.51 -25.98
N MET A 342 13.83 10.81 -26.81
CA MET A 342 13.18 9.55 -26.47
C MET A 342 13.91 8.34 -27.10
N CYS A 343 14.76 7.64 -26.36
CA CYS A 343 15.21 6.31 -26.79
C CYS A 343 14.10 5.29 -26.46
N HIS A 344 13.43 4.79 -27.51
CA HIS A 344 12.55 3.62 -27.48
C HIS A 344 13.33 2.41 -27.99
N ILE A 345 13.69 1.47 -27.12
CA ILE A 345 14.09 0.13 -27.57
C ILE A 345 12.82 -0.71 -27.63
N SER A 346 12.25 -0.83 -28.83
CA SER A 346 11.20 -1.80 -29.13
C SER A 346 11.81 -2.91 -29.97
N THR A 347 11.76 -4.15 -29.48
CA THR A 347 12.15 -5.32 -30.26
C THR A 347 10.98 -5.74 -31.15
N PHE A 348 11.05 -5.41 -32.44
CA PHE A 348 10.20 -6.01 -33.48
C PHE A 348 11.05 -7.00 -34.27
N GLY A 349 10.81 -8.30 -34.09
CA GLY A 349 11.51 -9.36 -34.82
C GLY A 349 12.91 -9.68 -34.28
N ARG A 350 13.46 -10.83 -34.68
CA ARG A 350 14.65 -11.51 -34.13
C ARG A 350 15.99 -10.74 -34.21
N HIS A 351 15.99 -9.43 -34.40
CA HIS A 351 17.20 -8.60 -34.49
C HIS A 351 17.10 -7.42 -33.53
N HIS A 352 18.09 -7.27 -32.65
CA HIS A 352 18.23 -6.10 -31.78
C HIS A 352 18.64 -4.90 -32.63
N ILE A 353 17.69 -4.03 -32.98
CA ILE A 353 17.99 -2.73 -33.59
C ILE A 353 17.95 -1.66 -32.51
N PHE A 354 19.12 -1.12 -32.17
CA PHE A 354 19.22 0.14 -31.43
C PHE A 354 18.83 1.28 -32.36
N ARG A 355 17.62 1.80 -32.22
CA ARG A 355 17.24 3.08 -32.84
C ARG A 355 17.27 4.17 -31.77
N CYS A 356 18.32 4.99 -31.77
CA CYS A 356 18.24 6.34 -31.23
C CYS A 356 17.29 7.12 -32.13
N LEU A 357 16.05 7.35 -31.69
CA LEU A 357 15.16 8.31 -32.33
C LEU A 357 15.54 9.70 -31.79
N LEU A 358 16.33 10.43 -32.56
CA LEU A 358 16.41 11.88 -32.46
C LEU A 358 15.12 12.42 -33.09
N TYR A 359 14.23 12.99 -32.27
CA TYR A 359 13.12 13.83 -32.74
C TYR A 359 13.45 15.27 -32.42
#